data_AF-A0A953C0V0-F1
#
_entry.id   AF-A0A953C0V0-F1
#
_cell.length_a   1.000
_cell.length_b   1.000
_cell.length_c   1.000
_cell.angle_alpha   90.00
_cell.angle_beta   90.00
_cell.angle_gamma   90.00
#
_symmetry.space_group_name_H-M   'P 1'
#
loop_
_entity.id
_entity.type
_entity.pdbx_description
1 polymer ?
#
loop_
_entity_poly.entity_id
_entity_poly.type
_entity_poly.pdbx_seq_one_letter_code
_entity_poly.pdbx_strand_id
1 'polypeptide(L)'
;MRIVDVREMTASIASPIANAYIDFSKMTCSVVAVVTDVVRNGKPVIGYGFNSNGRYGAGGLLRERFLPRLREAAPDSLITDAGDNLDPFKIWSTLMTNEKPGGHGERSVAVGTIDMAVWDAVAKIEDRPLYRVLADRYRDGVADDKVWVYAAGGYYYPGKDLGALQDEMRSYVDRGYHVVKMKIGAAPLDEDLARIDAVLEIVGEGARLCVDANGRFDTE
;
A
#
# COMPACT_ATOMS: atom_id res chain seq x y z
N MET A 1 -24.99 -7.75 -12.89
CA MET A 1 -24.13 -6.61 -12.48
C MET A 1 -22.81 -6.70 -13.23
N ARG A 2 -22.06 -5.60 -13.37
CA ARG A 2 -20.77 -5.61 -14.08
C ARG A 2 -19.87 -4.45 -13.69
N ILE A 3 -18.59 -4.59 -14.02
CA ILE A 3 -17.65 -3.47 -14.14
C ILE A 3 -18.00 -2.71 -15.43
N VAL A 4 -18.30 -1.41 -15.32
CA VAL A 4 -18.67 -0.54 -16.46
C VAL A 4 -17.49 0.29 -16.95
N ASP A 5 -16.53 0.56 -16.08
CA ASP A 5 -15.32 1.32 -16.42
C ASP A 5 -14.21 1.01 -15.42
N VAL A 6 -12.96 1.16 -15.87
CA VAL A 6 -11.78 1.10 -15.02
C VAL A 6 -10.86 2.25 -15.38
N ARG A 7 -10.47 3.03 -14.38
CA ARG A 7 -9.66 4.24 -14.56
C ARG A 7 -8.38 4.13 -13.77
N GLU A 8 -7.34 4.79 -14.27
CA GLU A 8 -6.10 4.97 -13.53
C GLU A 8 -5.61 6.41 -13.64
N MET A 9 -4.90 6.86 -12.62
CA MET A 9 -4.13 8.08 -12.62
C MET A 9 -2.81 7.85 -11.88
N THR A 10 -1.76 8.54 -12.30
CA THR A 10 -0.50 8.61 -11.54
C THR A 10 -0.49 9.86 -10.67
N ALA A 11 -0.25 9.68 -9.36
CA ALA A 11 -0.09 10.76 -8.41
C ALA A 11 1.38 10.89 -7.97
N SER A 12 1.85 12.13 -7.81
CA SER A 12 3.16 12.39 -7.21
C SER A 12 3.06 12.32 -5.69
N ILE A 13 4.00 11.60 -5.08
CA ILE A 13 4.24 11.58 -3.64
C ILE A 13 5.71 11.96 -3.35
N ALA A 14 6.27 12.78 -4.25
CA ALA A 14 7.67 13.13 -4.23
C ALA A 14 8.01 14.05 -3.05
N SER A 15 9.17 13.81 -2.45
CA SER A 15 9.76 14.69 -1.43
C SER A 15 11.27 14.44 -1.35
N PRO A 16 12.07 15.35 -0.77
CA PRO A 16 13.51 15.16 -0.66
C PRO A 16 13.94 14.25 0.51
N ILE A 17 13.04 13.47 1.09
CA ILE A 17 13.41 12.44 2.06
C ILE A 17 14.25 11.35 1.38
N ALA A 18 15.19 10.78 2.13
CA ALA A 18 16.02 9.68 1.67
C ALA A 18 16.19 8.60 2.75
N ASN A 19 16.40 7.37 2.29
CA ASN A 19 16.88 6.26 3.10
C ASN A 19 18.23 5.78 2.56
N ALA A 20 18.78 4.70 3.11
CA ALA A 20 20.09 4.16 2.71
C ALA A 20 20.20 3.70 1.24
N TYR A 21 19.08 3.47 0.57
CA TYR A 21 19.06 2.94 -0.79
C TYR A 21 18.58 3.96 -1.84
N ILE A 22 17.51 4.69 -1.54
CA ILE A 22 16.86 5.60 -2.49
C ILE A 22 16.49 6.94 -1.82
N ASP A 23 16.38 7.98 -2.65
CA ASP A 23 15.60 9.17 -2.33
C ASP A 23 14.19 9.11 -2.97
N PHE A 24 13.29 9.97 -2.49
CA PHE A 24 11.90 10.02 -2.93
C PHE A 24 11.61 11.20 -3.86
N SER A 25 12.63 11.85 -4.43
CA SER A 25 12.50 13.11 -5.20
C SER A 25 11.62 12.99 -6.44
N LYS A 26 11.41 11.77 -6.94
CA LYS A 26 10.59 11.45 -8.11
C LYS A 26 9.50 10.43 -7.81
N MET A 27 9.24 10.15 -6.53
CA MET A 27 8.35 9.05 -6.15
C MET A 27 6.91 9.33 -6.60
N THR A 28 6.28 8.31 -7.16
CA THR A 28 4.87 8.33 -7.60
C THR A 28 4.12 7.11 -7.09
N CYS A 29 2.80 7.13 -7.17
CA CYS A 29 1.95 5.96 -7.06
C CYS A 29 0.84 6.01 -8.11
N SER A 30 0.28 4.85 -8.44
CA SER A 30 -0.96 4.76 -9.23
C SER A 30 -2.16 4.74 -8.30
N VAL A 31 -3.23 5.37 -8.74
CA VAL A 31 -4.58 5.32 -8.15
C VAL A 31 -5.50 4.71 -9.19
N VAL A 32 -6.27 3.70 -8.83
CA VAL A 32 -7.22 3.00 -9.70
C VAL A 32 -8.64 3.14 -9.16
N ALA A 33 -9.60 3.29 -10.07
CA ALA A 33 -11.02 3.20 -9.77
C ALA A 33 -11.67 2.11 -10.62
N VAL A 34 -12.33 1.14 -9.96
CA VAL A 34 -13.16 0.11 -10.59
C VAL A 34 -14.62 0.53 -10.44
N VAL A 35 -15.22 0.98 -11.52
CA VAL A 35 -16.58 1.54 -11.56
C VAL A 35 -17.56 0.43 -11.90
N THR A 36 -18.60 0.24 -11.08
CA THR A 36 -19.64 -0.78 -11.31
C THR A 36 -20.99 -0.14 -11.65
N ASP A 37 -21.93 -0.94 -12.14
CA ASP A 37 -23.33 -0.55 -12.30
C ASP A 37 -24.18 -0.79 -11.03
N VAL A 38 -23.60 -1.33 -9.97
CA VAL A 38 -24.30 -1.57 -8.70
C VAL A 38 -24.53 -0.25 -7.99
N VAL A 39 -25.76 -0.02 -7.53
CA VAL A 39 -26.11 1.15 -6.73
C VAL A 39 -26.27 0.75 -5.27
N ARG A 40 -25.63 1.50 -4.37
CA ARG A 40 -25.80 1.45 -2.91
C ARG A 40 -25.97 2.87 -2.40
N ASN A 41 -26.93 3.09 -1.50
CA ASN A 41 -27.19 4.41 -0.91
C ASN A 41 -27.36 5.53 -1.96
N GLY A 42 -28.03 5.22 -3.08
CA GLY A 42 -28.30 6.16 -4.16
C GLY A 42 -27.12 6.53 -5.06
N LYS A 43 -25.95 5.88 -4.91
CA LYS A 43 -24.74 6.14 -5.71
C LYS A 43 -24.17 4.85 -6.31
N PRO A 44 -23.51 4.92 -7.48
CA PRO A 44 -22.80 3.77 -8.02
C PRO A 44 -21.66 3.35 -7.10
N VAL A 45 -21.48 2.05 -6.91
CA VAL A 45 -20.35 1.50 -6.17
C VAL A 45 -19.10 1.62 -7.04
N ILE A 46 -18.11 2.31 -6.49
CA ILE A 46 -16.78 2.45 -7.07
C ILE A 46 -15.77 1.94 -6.05
N GLY A 47 -15.00 0.94 -6.46
CA GLY A 47 -13.85 0.44 -5.72
C GLY A 47 -12.61 1.27 -6.03
N TYR A 48 -11.80 1.57 -5.02
CA TYR A 48 -10.58 2.35 -5.16
C TYR A 48 -9.37 1.58 -4.65
N GLY A 49 -8.24 1.76 -5.32
CA GLY A 49 -6.96 1.18 -4.92
C GLY A 49 -5.81 2.11 -5.24
N PHE A 50 -4.73 2.01 -4.48
CA PHE A 50 -3.47 2.68 -4.77
C PHE A 50 -2.30 1.78 -4.35
N ASN A 51 -1.14 1.95 -4.98
CA ASN A 51 0.06 1.24 -4.53
C ASN A 51 0.86 2.02 -3.48
N SER A 52 1.51 1.26 -2.59
CA SER A 52 2.44 1.78 -1.60
C SER A 52 3.63 2.53 -2.22
N ASN A 53 4.30 3.33 -1.38
CA ASN A 53 5.52 4.06 -1.75
C ASN A 53 6.70 3.11 -2.10
N GLY A 54 7.70 3.64 -2.80
CA GLY A 54 8.97 2.95 -3.07
C GLY A 54 9.07 2.23 -4.42
N ARG A 55 7.93 1.92 -5.07
CA ARG A 55 7.89 1.20 -6.36
C ARG A 55 7.34 1.99 -7.54
N TYR A 56 7.11 3.30 -7.36
CA TYR A 56 6.54 4.20 -8.36
C TYR A 56 5.12 3.82 -8.80
N GLY A 57 4.49 4.68 -9.61
CA GLY A 57 3.23 4.37 -10.29
C GLY A 57 3.44 3.37 -11.44
N ALA A 58 2.45 2.53 -11.67
CA ALA A 58 2.46 1.47 -12.70
C ALA A 58 1.50 1.77 -13.86
N GLY A 59 1.23 3.04 -14.16
CA GLY A 59 0.22 3.49 -15.14
C GLY A 59 0.40 2.93 -16.55
N GLY A 60 1.64 2.76 -17.04
CA GLY A 60 1.92 2.09 -18.32
C GLY A 60 1.39 0.66 -18.33
N LEU A 61 1.80 -0.16 -17.35
CA LEU A 61 1.38 -1.55 -17.21
C LEU A 61 -0.14 -1.70 -17.04
N LEU A 62 -0.75 -0.79 -16.27
CA LEU A 62 -2.20 -0.72 -16.09
C LEU A 62 -2.89 -0.51 -17.44
N ARG A 63 -2.55 0.57 -18.16
CA ARG A 63 -3.21 0.94 -19.42
C ARG A 63 -2.93 -0.01 -20.57
N GLU A 64 -1.71 -0.52 -20.67
CA GLU A 64 -1.25 -1.28 -21.84
C GLU A 64 -1.58 -2.77 -21.75
N ARG A 65 -1.78 -3.31 -20.54
CA ARG A 65 -1.95 -4.76 -20.35
C ARG A 65 -3.14 -5.14 -19.49
N PHE A 66 -3.20 -4.64 -18.26
CA PHE A 66 -4.11 -5.20 -17.26
C PHE A 66 -5.54 -4.67 -17.38
N LEU A 67 -5.73 -3.36 -17.56
CA LEU A 67 -7.05 -2.78 -17.74
C LEU A 67 -7.72 -3.21 -19.05
N PRO A 68 -7.03 -3.32 -20.20
CA PRO A 68 -7.61 -3.90 -21.41
C PRO A 68 -8.15 -5.33 -21.20
N ARG A 69 -7.38 -6.23 -20.58
CA ARG A 69 -7.83 -7.61 -20.28
C ARG A 69 -9.13 -7.62 -19.48
N LEU A 70 -9.27 -6.72 -18.52
CA LEU A 70 -10.47 -6.62 -17.70
C LEU A 70 -11.67 -6.06 -18.48
N ARG A 71 -11.43 -5.08 -19.38
CA ARG A 71 -12.48 -4.48 -20.24
C ARG A 71 -12.96 -5.44 -21.34
N GLU A 72 -12.08 -6.30 -21.84
CA GLU A 72 -12.36 -7.26 -22.91
C GLU A 72 -13.04 -8.54 -22.41
N ALA A 73 -12.93 -8.84 -21.11
CA ALA A 73 -13.56 -10.01 -20.51
C ALA A 73 -15.09 -9.91 -20.53
N ALA A 74 -15.75 -11.05 -20.76
CA ALA A 74 -17.21 -11.13 -20.64
C ALA A 74 -17.61 -10.80 -19.20
N PRO A 75 -18.58 -9.90 -18.96
CA PRO A 75 -18.96 -9.50 -17.59
C PRO A 75 -19.29 -10.67 -16.67
N ASP A 76 -19.98 -11.69 -17.19
CA ASP A 76 -20.38 -12.88 -16.44
C ASP A 76 -19.18 -13.77 -16.02
N SER A 77 -18.01 -13.62 -16.66
CA SER A 77 -16.80 -14.32 -16.24
C SER A 77 -16.08 -13.63 -15.07
N LEU A 78 -16.53 -12.46 -14.63
CA LEU A 78 -15.91 -11.66 -13.57
C LEU A 78 -16.71 -11.62 -12.26
N ILE A 79 -17.85 -12.31 -12.22
CA ILE A 79 -18.79 -12.32 -11.09
C ILE A 79 -18.85 -13.69 -10.41
N THR A 80 -19.37 -13.71 -9.19
CA THR A 80 -19.65 -14.95 -8.43
C THR A 80 -20.59 -15.85 -9.22
N ASP A 81 -20.59 -17.16 -8.94
CA ASP A 81 -21.50 -18.10 -9.62
C ASP A 81 -22.98 -17.77 -9.36
N ALA A 82 -23.28 -17.14 -8.23
CA ALA A 82 -24.62 -16.63 -7.91
C ALA A 82 -24.98 -15.35 -8.70
N GLY A 83 -24.00 -14.68 -9.32
CA GLY A 83 -24.18 -13.46 -10.10
C GLY A 83 -24.53 -12.21 -9.27
N ASP A 84 -24.31 -12.26 -7.96
CA ASP A 84 -24.71 -11.24 -6.99
C ASP A 84 -23.56 -10.33 -6.52
N ASN A 85 -22.31 -10.68 -6.85
CA ASN A 85 -21.13 -9.87 -6.56
C ASN A 85 -20.01 -10.08 -7.62
N LEU A 86 -18.98 -9.23 -7.60
CA LEU A 86 -17.73 -9.49 -8.31
C LEU A 86 -17.00 -10.67 -7.65
N ASP A 87 -16.26 -11.45 -8.45
CA ASP A 87 -15.39 -12.52 -7.97
C ASP A 87 -13.92 -12.11 -8.10
N PRO A 88 -13.24 -11.77 -6.98
CA PRO A 88 -11.83 -11.36 -6.99
C PRO A 88 -10.90 -12.39 -7.61
N PHE A 89 -11.18 -13.70 -7.47
CA PHE A 89 -10.32 -14.76 -7.97
C PHE A 89 -10.45 -14.95 -9.49
N LYS A 90 -11.67 -14.84 -10.02
CA LYS A 90 -11.88 -14.84 -11.48
C LYS A 90 -11.26 -13.59 -12.11
N ILE A 91 -11.43 -12.42 -11.49
CA ILE A 91 -10.81 -11.17 -11.96
C ILE A 91 -9.28 -11.29 -11.94
N TRP A 92 -8.69 -11.78 -10.85
CA TRP A 92 -7.24 -11.99 -10.76
C TRP A 92 -6.74 -12.92 -11.86
N SER A 93 -7.45 -14.04 -12.09
CA SER A 93 -7.12 -15.00 -13.15
C SER A 93 -7.17 -14.36 -14.53
N THR A 94 -8.20 -13.56 -14.82
CA THR A 94 -8.31 -12.77 -16.06
C THR A 94 -7.14 -11.81 -16.23
N LEU A 95 -6.79 -11.03 -15.20
CA LEU A 95 -5.66 -10.09 -15.24
C LEU A 95 -4.34 -10.78 -15.54
N MET A 96 -4.15 -12.00 -15.03
CA MET A 96 -2.91 -12.77 -15.13
C MET A 96 -2.83 -13.70 -16.34
N THR A 97 -3.85 -13.72 -17.20
CA THR A 97 -3.80 -14.46 -18.47
C THR A 97 -2.59 -14.03 -19.31
N ASN A 98 -1.88 -15.01 -19.89
CA ASN A 98 -0.68 -14.83 -20.70
C ASN A 98 0.51 -14.12 -20.02
N GLU A 99 0.54 -14.05 -18.69
CA GLU A 99 1.73 -13.65 -17.94
C GLU A 99 2.67 -14.84 -17.74
N LYS A 100 3.89 -14.78 -18.29
CA LYS A 100 4.93 -15.81 -18.03
C LYS A 100 5.33 -15.86 -16.54
N PRO A 101 5.81 -17.01 -16.03
CA PRO A 101 6.31 -17.14 -14.66
C PRO A 101 7.61 -16.35 -14.44
N GLY A 102 7.96 -16.09 -13.16
CA GLY A 102 9.14 -15.31 -12.76
C GLY A 102 8.99 -13.80 -12.95
N GLY A 103 10.01 -12.99 -12.64
CA GLY A 103 9.95 -11.53 -12.88
C GLY A 103 8.84 -10.81 -12.10
N HIS A 104 8.81 -10.99 -10.78
CA HIS A 104 7.77 -10.46 -9.90
C HIS A 104 8.05 -9.01 -9.44
N GLY A 105 8.37 -8.13 -10.39
CA GLY A 105 8.50 -6.69 -10.20
C GLY A 105 7.48 -5.94 -11.06
N GLU A 106 7.14 -4.71 -10.67
CA GLU A 106 6.32 -3.71 -11.40
C GLU A 106 4.88 -4.16 -11.75
N ARG A 107 4.71 -5.28 -12.47
CA ARG A 107 3.42 -5.90 -12.74
C ARG A 107 2.68 -6.32 -11.48
N SER A 108 3.41 -6.74 -10.45
CA SER A 108 2.84 -7.05 -9.13
C SER A 108 2.23 -5.80 -8.48
N VAL A 109 2.82 -4.63 -8.71
CA VAL A 109 2.27 -3.34 -8.27
C VAL A 109 0.98 -3.01 -9.01
N ALA A 110 0.98 -3.15 -10.35
CA ALA A 110 -0.21 -2.89 -11.17
C ALA A 110 -1.38 -3.80 -10.77
N VAL A 111 -1.16 -5.11 -10.71
CA VAL A 111 -2.20 -6.09 -10.36
C VAL A 111 -2.67 -5.90 -8.92
N GLY A 112 -1.76 -5.67 -7.97
CA GLY A 112 -2.13 -5.39 -6.57
C GLY A 112 -2.96 -4.12 -6.40
N THR A 113 -2.73 -3.10 -7.23
CA THR A 113 -3.52 -1.85 -7.20
C THR A 113 -4.95 -2.08 -7.69
N ILE A 114 -5.12 -2.91 -8.73
CA ILE A 114 -6.46 -3.30 -9.21
C ILE A 114 -7.14 -4.21 -8.18
N ASP A 115 -6.42 -5.19 -7.64
CA ASP A 115 -6.94 -6.13 -6.62
C ASP A 115 -7.52 -5.38 -5.40
N MET A 116 -6.79 -4.38 -4.89
CA MET A 116 -7.29 -3.52 -3.81
C MET A 116 -8.62 -2.85 -4.17
N ALA A 117 -8.74 -2.30 -5.38
CA ALA A 117 -9.98 -1.67 -5.84
C ALA A 117 -11.12 -2.68 -6.01
N VAL A 118 -10.82 -3.90 -6.48
CA VAL A 118 -11.80 -4.98 -6.63
C VAL A 118 -12.35 -5.40 -5.27
N TRP A 119 -11.48 -5.63 -4.27
CA TRP A 119 -11.92 -5.98 -2.91
C TRP A 119 -12.71 -4.87 -2.22
N ASP A 120 -12.33 -3.61 -2.44
CA ASP A 120 -13.10 -2.46 -1.97
C ASP A 120 -14.51 -2.43 -2.61
N ALA A 121 -14.62 -2.66 -3.93
CA ALA A 121 -15.92 -2.77 -4.60
C ALA A 121 -16.75 -3.94 -4.05
N VAL A 122 -16.15 -5.13 -3.90
CA VAL A 122 -16.82 -6.33 -3.35
C VAL A 122 -17.43 -6.06 -1.98
N ALA A 123 -16.64 -5.47 -1.08
CA ALA A 123 -17.09 -5.17 0.28
C ALA A 123 -18.19 -4.10 0.28
N LYS A 124 -18.09 -3.08 -0.58
CA LYS A 124 -19.14 -2.06 -0.76
C LYS A 124 -20.42 -2.63 -1.38
N ILE A 125 -20.33 -3.59 -2.30
CA ILE A 125 -21.51 -4.29 -2.85
C ILE A 125 -22.22 -5.07 -1.76
N GLU A 126 -21.47 -5.69 -0.84
CA GLU A 126 -22.03 -6.36 0.35
C GLU A 126 -22.50 -5.39 1.44
N ASP A 127 -22.20 -4.10 1.32
CA ASP A 127 -22.44 -3.07 2.33
C ASP A 127 -21.78 -3.40 3.69
N ARG A 128 -20.54 -3.92 3.63
CA ARG A 128 -19.79 -4.38 4.81
C ARG A 128 -18.35 -3.88 4.79
N PRO A 129 -17.73 -3.66 5.96
CA PRO A 129 -16.30 -3.41 6.02
C PRO A 129 -15.51 -4.62 5.49
N LEU A 130 -14.49 -4.37 4.65
CA LEU A 130 -13.69 -5.43 4.04
C LEU A 130 -13.11 -6.42 5.07
N TYR A 131 -12.65 -5.94 6.22
CA TYR A 131 -12.09 -6.81 7.26
C TYR A 131 -13.12 -7.83 7.81
N ARG A 132 -14.41 -7.48 7.85
CA ARG A 132 -15.49 -8.41 8.22
C ARG A 132 -15.79 -9.39 7.09
N VAL A 133 -15.80 -8.92 5.84
CA VAL A 133 -15.96 -9.79 4.67
C VAL A 133 -14.87 -10.86 4.63
N LEU A 134 -13.61 -10.47 4.87
CA LEU A 134 -12.49 -11.40 4.92
C LEU A 134 -12.59 -12.38 6.10
N ALA A 135 -13.01 -11.90 7.29
CA ALA A 135 -13.20 -12.76 8.45
C ALA A 135 -14.28 -13.82 8.22
N ASP A 136 -15.43 -13.45 7.66
CA ASP A 136 -16.51 -14.39 7.36
C ASP A 136 -16.09 -15.43 6.33
N ARG A 137 -15.37 -15.01 5.28
CA ARG A 137 -14.95 -15.92 4.20
C ARG A 137 -13.82 -16.87 4.60
N TYR A 138 -12.93 -16.46 5.50
CA TYR A 138 -11.65 -17.17 5.72
C TYR A 138 -11.26 -17.41 7.19
N ARG A 139 -12.09 -16.98 8.14
CA ARG A 139 -11.83 -17.05 9.60
C ARG A 139 -13.10 -17.34 10.41
N ASP A 140 -14.10 -18.00 9.81
CA ASP A 140 -15.36 -18.35 10.48
C ASP A 140 -16.07 -17.15 11.14
N GLY A 141 -15.94 -15.97 10.53
CA GLY A 141 -16.52 -14.71 11.02
C GLY A 141 -15.75 -14.04 12.18
N VAL A 142 -14.64 -14.63 12.62
CA VAL A 142 -13.81 -14.09 13.69
C VAL A 142 -12.85 -13.03 13.13
N ALA A 143 -13.03 -11.79 13.57
CA ALA A 143 -12.14 -10.68 13.26
C ALA A 143 -11.57 -10.08 14.55
N ASP A 144 -10.32 -9.65 14.52
CA ASP A 144 -9.71 -8.91 15.63
C ASP A 144 -10.37 -7.54 15.80
N ASP A 145 -10.62 -7.13 17.05
CA ASP A 145 -11.22 -5.83 17.35
C ASP A 145 -10.21 -4.66 17.30
N LYS A 146 -8.91 -4.98 17.30
CA LYS A 146 -7.82 -3.99 17.32
C LYS A 146 -6.66 -4.47 16.46
N VAL A 147 -6.04 -3.54 15.74
CA VAL A 147 -4.81 -3.77 14.99
C VAL A 147 -3.69 -2.95 15.63
N TRP A 148 -2.59 -3.59 15.96
CA TRP A 148 -1.40 -2.89 16.43
C TRP A 148 -0.74 -2.12 15.28
N VAL A 149 -0.37 -0.87 15.52
CA VAL A 149 0.24 0.02 14.53
C VAL A 149 1.47 0.72 15.11
N TYR A 150 2.42 1.06 14.24
CA TYR A 150 3.63 1.80 14.57
C TYR A 150 3.86 2.93 13.57
N ALA A 151 4.60 3.97 13.97
CA ALA A 151 4.92 5.10 13.09
C ALA A 151 6.28 4.87 12.41
N ALA A 152 6.31 4.93 11.07
CA ALA A 152 7.54 4.85 10.31
C ALA A 152 7.91 6.23 9.75
N GLY A 153 9.11 6.70 10.07
CA GLY A 153 9.64 8.00 9.67
C GLY A 153 11.15 8.01 9.79
N GLY A 154 11.71 9.07 10.38
CA GLY A 154 13.13 9.14 10.72
C GLY A 154 14.04 9.04 9.50
N TYR A 155 13.56 9.57 8.37
CA TYR A 155 14.32 9.66 7.13
C TYR A 155 15.44 10.68 7.26
N TYR A 156 16.48 10.50 6.43
CA TYR A 156 17.45 11.55 6.15
C TYR A 156 16.80 12.61 5.28
N TYR A 157 17.17 13.87 5.49
CA TYR A 157 16.61 15.01 4.78
C TYR A 157 17.62 16.17 4.76
N PRO A 158 17.77 16.92 3.66
CA PRO A 158 18.72 18.03 3.58
C PRO A 158 18.51 19.06 4.70
N GLY A 159 19.54 19.26 5.54
CA GLY A 159 19.51 20.21 6.65
C GLY A 159 18.73 19.76 7.89
N LYS A 160 18.27 18.51 7.94
CA LYS A 160 17.62 17.96 9.14
C LYS A 160 18.67 17.48 10.14
N ASP A 161 18.66 18.07 11.32
CA ASP A 161 19.55 17.72 12.42
C ASP A 161 18.88 16.78 13.45
N LEU A 162 19.57 16.51 14.55
CA LEU A 162 19.07 15.66 15.64
C LEU A 162 17.83 16.25 16.32
N GLY A 163 17.76 17.58 16.49
CA GLY A 163 16.60 18.23 17.10
C GLY A 163 15.34 18.03 16.26
N ALA A 164 15.44 18.24 14.94
CA ALA A 164 14.34 18.00 14.02
C ALA A 164 13.93 16.51 13.94
N LEU A 165 14.87 15.57 14.12
CA LEU A 165 14.57 14.15 14.24
C LEU A 165 13.82 13.84 15.55
N GLN A 166 14.24 14.43 16.67
CA GLN A 166 13.57 14.28 17.96
C GLN A 166 12.15 14.83 17.94
N ASP A 167 11.95 16.01 17.34
CA ASP A 167 10.63 16.64 17.19
C ASP A 167 9.69 15.77 16.32
N GLU A 168 10.20 15.18 15.23
CA GLU A 168 9.43 14.22 14.42
C GLU A 168 8.96 13.03 15.26
N MET A 169 9.86 12.41 16.03
CA MET A 169 9.54 11.24 16.84
C MET A 169 8.56 11.58 17.98
N ARG A 170 8.75 12.74 18.62
CA ARG A 170 7.83 13.25 19.64
C ARG A 170 6.43 13.43 19.06
N SER A 171 6.32 13.96 17.84
CA SER A 171 5.03 14.10 17.16
C SER A 171 4.32 12.77 16.92
N TYR A 172 5.04 11.65 16.79
CA TYR A 172 4.43 10.32 16.69
C TYR A 172 3.91 9.87 18.06
N VAL A 173 4.71 10.02 19.10
CA VAL A 173 4.32 9.67 20.48
C VAL A 173 3.08 10.47 20.91
N ASP A 174 3.06 11.77 20.62
CA ASP A 174 1.93 12.67 20.93
C ASP A 174 0.63 12.26 20.21
N ARG A 175 0.73 11.57 19.07
CA ARG A 175 -0.41 11.00 18.33
C ARG A 175 -0.82 9.61 18.83
N GLY A 176 -0.17 9.08 19.86
CA GLY A 176 -0.49 7.80 20.49
C GLY A 176 0.28 6.59 19.95
N TYR A 177 1.32 6.80 19.11
CA TYR A 177 2.18 5.70 18.68
C TYR A 177 3.15 5.32 19.80
N HIS A 178 3.16 4.05 20.19
CA HIS A 178 4.08 3.53 21.21
C HIS A 178 5.40 3.00 20.65
N VAL A 179 5.45 2.71 19.35
CA VAL A 179 6.63 2.21 18.65
C VAL A 179 6.86 3.08 17.40
N VAL A 180 8.09 3.50 17.21
CA VAL A 180 8.54 4.29 16.05
C VAL A 180 9.63 3.55 15.29
N LYS A 181 9.81 3.88 14.01
CA LYS A 181 10.88 3.36 13.17
C LYS A 181 11.63 4.49 12.49
N MET A 182 12.96 4.42 12.48
CA MET A 182 13.84 5.36 11.78
C MET A 182 14.72 4.68 10.74
N LYS A 183 15.30 5.48 9.83
CA LYS A 183 16.24 5.02 8.81
C LYS A 183 17.67 5.07 9.31
N ILE A 184 18.47 4.06 8.97
CA ILE A 184 19.92 3.98 9.21
C ILE A 184 20.62 3.55 7.92
N GLY A 185 21.95 3.64 7.87
CA GLY A 185 22.81 3.13 6.81
C GLY A 185 23.07 4.09 5.65
N ALA A 186 22.64 5.35 5.75
CA ALA A 186 22.97 6.39 4.76
C ALA A 186 23.97 7.43 5.30
N ALA A 187 24.39 7.29 6.56
CA ALA A 187 25.40 8.10 7.22
C ALA A 187 26.48 7.18 7.83
N PRO A 188 27.65 7.73 8.21
CA PRO A 188 28.63 7.00 9.00
C PRO A 188 28.01 6.38 10.27
N LEU A 189 28.56 5.24 10.71
CA LEU A 189 28.00 4.48 11.84
C LEU A 189 27.88 5.32 13.12
N ASP A 190 28.90 6.11 13.44
CA ASP A 190 28.91 7.01 14.58
C ASP A 190 27.80 8.09 14.51
N GLU A 191 27.52 8.61 13.32
CA GLU A 191 26.40 9.52 13.10
C GLU A 191 25.05 8.82 13.31
N ASP A 192 24.88 7.60 12.78
CA ASP A 192 23.65 6.83 12.98
C ASP A 192 23.44 6.40 14.44
N LEU A 193 24.51 6.08 15.16
CA LEU A 193 24.45 5.82 16.60
C LEU A 193 23.99 7.07 17.36
N ALA A 194 24.54 8.24 17.05
CA ALA A 194 24.10 9.50 17.66
C ALA A 194 22.63 9.81 17.33
N ARG A 195 22.16 9.50 16.11
CA ARG A 195 20.75 9.62 15.72
C ARG A 195 19.86 8.65 16.49
N ILE A 196 20.30 7.42 16.70
CA ILE A 196 19.58 6.40 17.51
C ILE A 196 19.47 6.89 18.95
N ASP A 197 20.57 7.32 19.56
CA ASP A 197 20.60 7.83 20.94
C ASP A 197 19.61 8.99 21.12
N ALA A 198 19.62 9.95 20.19
CA ALA A 198 18.68 11.07 20.20
C ALA A 198 17.20 10.64 20.15
N VAL A 199 16.86 9.60 19.37
CA VAL A 199 15.49 9.07 19.32
C VAL A 199 15.14 8.27 20.57
N LEU A 200 16.10 7.54 21.15
CA LEU A 200 15.90 6.83 22.41
C LEU A 200 15.57 7.76 23.57
N GLU A 201 16.12 8.98 23.60
CA GLU A 201 15.71 10.01 24.57
C GLU A 201 14.22 10.37 24.48
N ILE A 202 13.59 10.20 23.32
CA ILE A 202 12.17 10.51 23.09
C ILE A 202 11.28 9.32 23.45
N VAL A 203 11.67 8.10 23.06
CA VAL A 203 10.82 6.91 23.25
C VAL A 203 11.10 6.15 24.55
N GLY A 204 12.23 6.43 25.20
CA GLY A 204 12.67 5.89 26.48
C GLY A 204 13.34 4.51 26.39
N GLU A 205 12.67 3.52 25.80
CA GLU A 205 13.13 2.13 25.79
C GLU A 205 13.42 1.64 24.37
N GLY A 206 14.48 0.83 24.19
CA GLY A 206 14.84 0.25 22.90
C GLY A 206 13.73 -0.60 22.27
N ALA A 207 12.85 -1.21 23.08
CA ALA A 207 11.68 -1.96 22.59
C ALA A 207 10.68 -1.11 21.80
N ARG A 208 10.80 0.23 21.87
CA ARG A 208 9.94 1.20 21.17
C ARG A 208 10.59 1.83 19.95
N LEU A 209 11.81 1.44 19.61
CA LEU A 209 12.54 1.93 18.45
C LEU A 209 12.91 0.77 17.52
N CYS A 210 12.43 0.83 16.28
CA CYS A 210 12.91 -0.01 15.19
C CYS A 210 13.90 0.78 14.30
N VAL A 211 14.87 0.08 13.72
CA VAL A 211 15.80 0.64 12.72
C VAL A 211 15.63 -0.09 11.39
N ASP A 212 15.80 0.64 10.28
CA ASP A 212 15.63 0.12 8.92
C ASP A 212 16.79 0.56 8.02
N ALA A 213 17.65 -0.39 7.65
CA ALA A 213 18.80 -0.20 6.77
C ALA A 213 18.44 -0.31 5.27
N ASN A 214 17.16 -0.53 4.93
CA ASN A 214 16.66 -0.62 3.56
C ASN A 214 17.44 -1.59 2.64
N GLY A 215 17.99 -2.67 3.21
CA GLY A 215 18.75 -3.70 2.49
C GLY A 215 20.07 -3.20 1.91
N ARG A 216 20.65 -2.12 2.47
CA ARG A 216 21.83 -1.47 1.90
C ARG A 216 23.16 -2.14 2.24
N PHE A 217 23.26 -2.73 3.43
CA PHE A 217 24.52 -3.32 3.91
C PHE A 217 24.85 -4.61 3.17
N ASP A 218 26.15 -4.86 3.01
CA ASP A 218 26.64 -6.20 2.75
C ASP A 218 26.71 -6.98 4.09
N THR A 219 27.55 -8.01 4.16
CA THR A 219 27.66 -8.86 5.35
C THR A 219 28.60 -8.31 6.42
N GLU A 220 29.52 -7.41 6.07
CA GLU A 220 30.48 -6.77 7.00
C GLU A 220 29.91 -5.47 7.56
#